data_AF-A0A1M6MRD5-F1
#
_entry.id   AF-A0A1M6MRD5-F1
#
_cell.length_a   1.000
_cell.length_b   1.000
_cell.length_c   1.000
_cell.angle_alpha   90.00
_cell.angle_beta   90.00
_cell.angle_gamma   90.00
#
_symmetry.space_group_name_H-M   'P 1'
#
loop_
_entity.id
_entity.type
_entity.pdbx_description
1 polymer ?
#
loop_
_entity_poly.entity_id
_entity_poly.type
_entity_poly.pdbx_seq_one_letter_code
_entity_poly.pdbx_strand_id
1 'polypeptide(L)'
;MKIPRHKNNRINAAYAFGGIELLKETINKNFDLKIDKYVIINFKGFERVIDALGGIDVNIKKYEVRELNRCLIGLKRSRTNYIKKSGLNHLNGEQALAYCRIRKVGKGDYERTERQREVIKLIIEKVKKLNFSEYPKLIASIYPNVKTNISNKECLRLIYDYYKINDWNTESIQIPTEQSGKPRIINSMWVIDPDIDECIKCIKEFIY
;
A
#
# COMPACT_ATOMS: atom_id res chain seq x y z
N MET A 1 7.18 -18.95 -0.87
CA MET A 1 8.29 -18.55 0.02
C MET A 1 8.25 -19.29 1.34
N LYS A 2 9.37 -19.30 2.08
CA LYS A 2 9.53 -20.01 3.35
C LYS A 2 8.86 -19.25 4.47
N ILE A 3 7.88 -19.87 5.14
CA ILE A 3 7.21 -19.28 6.31
C ILE A 3 7.71 -20.02 7.56
N PRO A 4 8.26 -19.32 8.57
CA PRO A 4 8.76 -19.98 9.78
C PRO A 4 7.72 -20.89 10.41
N ARG A 5 8.11 -22.13 10.74
CA ARG A 5 7.25 -23.14 11.39
C ARG A 5 6.01 -23.57 10.57
N HIS A 6 5.96 -23.25 9.28
CA HIS A 6 4.84 -23.58 8.37
C HIS A 6 5.35 -24.10 7.03
N LYS A 7 4.47 -24.74 6.25
CA LYS A 7 4.77 -25.10 4.86
C LYS A 7 4.91 -23.84 4.01
N ASN A 8 5.72 -23.93 2.96
CA ASN A 8 5.91 -22.84 2.00
C ASN A 8 4.57 -22.40 1.41
N ASN A 9 4.35 -21.09 1.36
CA ASN A 9 3.12 -20.50 0.84
C ASN A 9 3.37 -19.08 0.30
N ARG A 10 2.31 -18.39 -0.13
CA ARG A 10 2.33 -16.96 -0.46
C ARG A 10 2.63 -16.13 0.79
N ILE A 11 3.27 -14.97 0.61
CA ILE A 11 3.68 -14.10 1.73
C ILE A 11 2.53 -13.72 2.66
N ASN A 12 1.35 -13.44 2.09
CA ASN A 12 0.17 -13.03 2.83
C ASN A 12 -0.39 -14.14 3.73
N ALA A 13 -0.05 -15.40 3.47
CA ALA A 13 -0.44 -16.50 4.34
C ALA A 13 0.25 -16.42 5.72
N ALA A 14 1.47 -15.85 5.79
CA ALA A 14 2.16 -15.64 7.07
C ALA A 14 1.34 -14.77 8.03
N TYR A 15 0.70 -13.71 7.51
CA TYR A 15 -0.20 -12.88 8.30
C TYR A 15 -1.45 -13.65 8.75
N ALA A 16 -2.03 -14.49 7.87
CA ALA A 16 -3.19 -15.30 8.22
C ALA A 16 -2.87 -16.35 9.29
N PHE A 17 -1.67 -16.92 9.27
CA PHE A 17 -1.26 -17.97 10.21
C PHE A 17 -0.80 -17.44 11.57
N GLY A 18 -0.08 -16.32 11.61
CA GLY A 18 0.56 -15.85 12.85
C GLY A 18 0.55 -14.34 13.04
N GLY A 19 -0.30 -13.62 12.29
CA GLY A 19 -0.42 -12.18 12.37
C GLY A 19 0.86 -11.45 11.94
N ILE A 20 1.03 -10.24 12.49
CA ILE A 20 2.09 -9.32 12.08
C ILE A 20 3.50 -9.82 12.44
N GLU A 21 3.66 -10.50 13.59
CA GLU A 21 4.99 -10.97 13.99
C GLU A 21 5.50 -12.08 13.08
N LEU A 22 4.64 -13.03 12.67
CA LEU A 22 5.04 -14.06 11.71
C LEU A 22 5.29 -13.47 10.31
N LEU A 23 4.51 -12.47 9.88
CA LEU A 23 4.77 -11.78 8.62
C LEU A 23 6.12 -11.05 8.63
N LYS A 24 6.44 -10.32 9.71
CA LYS A 24 7.75 -9.67 9.89
C LYS A 24 8.88 -10.69 9.89
N GLU A 25 8.76 -11.78 10.65
CA GLU A 25 9.74 -12.86 10.68
C GLU A 25 9.95 -13.46 9.29
N THR A 26 8.87 -13.64 8.52
CA THR A 26 8.90 -14.13 7.15
C THR A 26 9.65 -13.17 6.23
N ILE A 27 9.35 -11.87 6.27
CA ILE A 27 10.02 -10.88 5.42
C ILE A 27 11.51 -10.80 5.77
N ASN A 28 11.84 -10.65 7.05
CA ASN A 28 13.22 -10.53 7.52
C ASN A 28 14.08 -11.72 7.09
N LYS A 29 13.55 -12.95 7.21
CA LYS A 29 14.29 -14.16 6.84
C LYS A 29 14.41 -14.40 5.34
N ASN A 30 13.41 -14.01 4.54
CA ASN A 30 13.46 -14.25 3.10
C ASN A 30 14.20 -13.15 2.36
N PHE A 31 14.23 -11.91 2.87
CA PHE A 31 14.80 -10.76 2.16
C PHE A 31 16.02 -10.14 2.85
N ASP A 32 16.57 -10.80 3.88
CA ASP A 32 17.73 -10.30 4.65
C ASP A 32 17.50 -8.86 5.16
N LEU A 33 16.35 -8.66 5.79
CA LEU A 33 15.89 -7.36 6.28
C LEU A 33 15.71 -7.36 7.79
N LYS A 34 15.68 -6.15 8.36
CA LYS A 34 15.31 -5.92 9.77
C LYS A 34 14.17 -4.90 9.85
N ILE A 35 12.94 -5.40 9.79
CA ILE A 35 11.74 -4.55 9.99
C ILE A 35 11.49 -4.33 11.48
N ASP A 36 11.68 -3.08 11.93
CA ASP A 36 11.47 -2.69 13.32
C ASP A 36 10.03 -2.26 13.61
N LYS A 37 9.44 -1.46 12.72
CA LYS A 37 8.12 -0.82 12.90
C LYS A 37 7.13 -1.25 11.85
N TYR A 38 5.85 -1.27 12.20
CA TYR A 38 4.76 -1.58 11.27
C TYR A 38 3.56 -0.66 11.47
N VAL A 39 2.79 -0.48 10.39
CA VAL A 39 1.47 0.14 10.40
C VAL A 39 0.54 -0.77 9.61
N ILE A 40 -0.56 -1.21 10.23
CA ILE A 40 -1.63 -1.96 9.58
C ILE A 40 -2.85 -1.09 9.58
N ILE A 41 -3.44 -0.86 8.41
CA ILE A 41 -4.66 -0.09 8.24
C ILE A 41 -5.71 -0.95 7.55
N ASN A 42 -6.95 -0.88 8.04
CA ASN A 42 -8.07 -1.52 7.35
C ASN A 42 -8.63 -0.60 6.23
N PHE A 43 -9.59 -1.10 5.46
CA PHE A 43 -10.21 -0.31 4.39
C PHE A 43 -10.88 0.97 4.89
N LYS A 44 -11.51 0.94 6.07
CA LYS A 44 -12.16 2.12 6.65
C LYS A 44 -11.14 3.19 7.05
N GLY A 45 -10.01 2.78 7.59
CA GLY A 45 -8.89 3.67 7.90
C GLY A 45 -8.33 4.30 6.64
N PHE A 46 -8.10 3.50 5.60
CA PHE A 46 -7.63 3.99 4.31
C PHE A 46 -8.56 5.05 3.70
N GLU A 47 -9.87 4.77 3.65
CA GLU A 47 -10.89 5.72 3.18
C GLU A 47 -10.80 7.04 3.99
N ARG A 48 -10.75 6.93 5.34
CA ARG A 48 -10.69 8.08 6.24
C ARG A 48 -9.43 8.92 6.09
N VAL A 49 -8.26 8.31 5.85
CA VAL A 49 -7.01 9.05 5.61
C VAL A 49 -7.22 9.99 4.41
N ILE A 50 -7.73 9.45 3.31
CA ILE A 50 -7.90 10.19 2.06
C ILE A 50 -8.98 11.27 2.21
N ASP A 51 -10.11 10.94 2.84
CA ASP A 51 -11.17 11.91 3.08
C ASP A 51 -10.71 13.05 4.02
N ALA A 52 -9.91 12.74 5.05
CA ALA A 52 -9.35 13.73 5.96
C ALA A 52 -8.35 14.67 5.28
N LEU A 53 -7.70 14.21 4.21
CA LEU A 53 -6.81 15.01 3.35
C LEU A 53 -7.57 15.75 2.24
N GLY A 54 -8.90 15.66 2.23
CA GLY A 54 -9.75 16.29 1.22
C GLY A 54 -9.62 15.64 -0.17
N GLY A 55 -9.35 14.34 -0.23
CA GLY A 55 -9.24 13.58 -1.48
C GLY A 55 -7.89 13.69 -2.20
N ILE A 56 -7.72 12.89 -3.24
CA ILE A 56 -6.50 12.80 -4.05
C ILE A 56 -6.81 12.94 -5.54
N ASP A 57 -5.89 13.55 -6.29
CA ASP A 57 -6.04 13.73 -7.73
C ASP A 57 -5.28 12.61 -8.46
N VAL A 58 -6.00 11.79 -9.21
CA VAL A 58 -5.47 10.60 -9.90
C VAL A 58 -5.75 10.71 -11.40
N ASN A 59 -4.75 10.38 -12.23
CA ASN A 59 -4.94 10.32 -13.67
C ASN A 59 -5.44 8.94 -14.11
N ILE A 60 -6.76 8.81 -14.27
CA ILE A 60 -7.42 7.55 -14.59
C ILE A 60 -7.31 7.26 -16.09
N LYS A 61 -6.73 6.12 -16.46
CA LYS A 61 -6.61 5.67 -17.85
C LYS A 61 -7.98 5.21 -18.39
N LYS A 62 -8.19 5.35 -19.70
CA LYS A 62 -9.47 5.02 -20.35
C LYS A 62 -9.97 3.60 -20.04
N TYR A 63 -9.06 2.62 -20.02
CA TYR A 63 -9.41 1.23 -19.73
C TYR A 63 -9.72 0.95 -18.25
N GLU A 64 -9.37 1.86 -17.34
CA GLU A 64 -9.57 1.68 -15.90
C GLU A 64 -10.98 2.07 -15.46
N VAL A 65 -11.61 3.03 -16.13
CA VAL A 65 -12.91 3.62 -15.73
C VAL A 65 -13.96 2.56 -15.46
N ARG A 66 -14.11 1.57 -16.35
CA ARG A 66 -15.10 0.49 -16.21
C ARG A 66 -14.79 -0.39 -15.00
N GLU A 67 -13.54 -0.82 -14.85
CA GLU A 67 -13.16 -1.71 -13.75
C GLU A 67 -13.14 -1.00 -12.39
N LEU A 68 -12.84 0.29 -12.36
CA LEU A 68 -12.96 1.12 -11.17
C LEU A 68 -14.42 1.17 -10.70
N ASN A 69 -15.35 1.49 -11.60
CA ASN A 69 -16.78 1.50 -11.29
C ASN A 69 -17.28 0.11 -10.86
N ARG A 70 -16.75 -0.97 -11.45
CA ARG A 70 -17.02 -2.34 -11.00
C ARG A 70 -16.52 -2.59 -9.59
N CYS A 71 -15.32 -2.12 -9.25
CA CYS A 71 -14.75 -2.24 -7.91
C CYS A 71 -15.58 -1.46 -6.88
N LEU A 72 -16.06 -0.26 -7.25
CA LEU A 72 -16.98 0.55 -6.43
C LEU A 72 -18.27 -0.21 -6.11
N ILE A 73 -18.94 -0.80 -7.12
CA ILE A 73 -20.14 -1.64 -6.90
C ILE A 73 -19.81 -2.78 -5.92
N GLY A 74 -18.63 -3.38 -6.05
CA GLY A 74 -18.15 -4.45 -5.18
C GLY A 74 -17.92 -4.04 -3.72
N LEU A 75 -17.85 -2.73 -3.41
CA LEU A 75 -17.81 -2.23 -2.04
C LEU A 75 -19.18 -2.27 -1.35
N LYS A 76 -20.27 -2.48 -2.10
CA LYS A 76 -21.65 -2.61 -1.60
C LYS A 76 -22.08 -1.42 -0.73
N ARG A 77 -21.77 -0.20 -1.17
CA ARG A 77 -22.22 1.05 -0.51
C ARG A 77 -23.60 1.47 -1.03
N SER A 78 -24.38 2.16 -0.20
CA SER A 78 -25.75 2.58 -0.52
C SER A 78 -25.82 3.74 -1.52
N ARG A 79 -24.77 4.58 -1.58
CA ARG A 79 -24.61 5.65 -2.55
C ARG A 79 -23.18 5.63 -3.05
N THR A 80 -23.00 5.43 -4.35
CA THR A 80 -21.68 5.36 -4.98
C THR A 80 -21.57 6.47 -6.01
N ASN A 81 -20.53 7.28 -5.88
CA ASN A 81 -20.19 8.28 -6.88
C ASN A 81 -19.32 7.65 -7.98
N TYR A 82 -19.90 7.37 -9.13
CA TYR A 82 -19.19 6.72 -10.23
C TYR A 82 -18.27 7.66 -10.99
N ILE A 83 -17.16 7.11 -11.48
CA ILE A 83 -16.22 7.81 -12.36
C ILE A 83 -16.82 7.92 -13.75
N LYS A 84 -16.93 9.15 -14.25
CA LYS A 84 -17.61 9.46 -15.52
C LYS A 84 -16.67 9.47 -16.72
N LYS A 85 -15.40 9.86 -16.52
CA LYS A 85 -14.42 10.03 -17.60
C LYS A 85 -13.01 9.64 -17.16
N SER A 86 -12.18 9.28 -18.12
CA SER A 86 -10.72 9.17 -17.93
C SER A 86 -10.06 10.55 -17.84
N GLY A 87 -8.77 10.56 -17.51
CA GLY A 87 -7.98 11.76 -17.26
C GLY A 87 -7.89 12.06 -15.76
N LEU A 88 -7.50 13.29 -15.44
CA LEU A 88 -7.40 13.76 -14.07
C LEU A 88 -8.78 13.78 -13.39
N ASN A 89 -8.91 13.00 -12.32
CA ASN A 89 -10.11 12.93 -11.50
C ASN A 89 -9.74 13.11 -10.02
N HIS A 90 -10.56 13.87 -9.31
CA HIS A 90 -10.45 14.03 -7.87
C HIS A 90 -11.23 12.91 -7.16
N LEU A 91 -10.54 12.06 -6.41
CA LEU A 91 -11.07 10.86 -5.77
C LEU A 91 -11.19 11.04 -4.26
N ASN A 92 -12.36 10.67 -3.73
CA ASN A 92 -12.55 10.46 -2.31
C ASN A 92 -12.00 9.08 -1.85
N GLY A 93 -12.07 8.79 -0.56
CA GLY A 93 -11.56 7.55 0.02
C GLY A 93 -12.15 6.28 -0.57
N GLU A 94 -13.45 6.26 -0.85
CA GLU A 94 -14.14 5.12 -1.47
C GLU A 94 -13.63 4.87 -2.90
N GLN A 95 -13.53 5.93 -3.71
CA GLN A 95 -13.06 5.87 -5.08
C GLN A 95 -11.58 5.50 -5.18
N ALA A 96 -10.75 6.05 -4.29
CA ALA A 96 -9.34 5.69 -4.22
C ALA A 96 -9.13 4.23 -3.77
N LEU A 97 -9.97 3.73 -2.86
CA LEU A 97 -9.94 2.32 -2.45
C LEU A 97 -10.33 1.43 -3.63
N ALA A 98 -11.36 1.79 -4.38
CA ALA A 98 -11.77 1.06 -5.57
C ALA A 98 -10.68 1.08 -6.66
N TYR A 99 -10.01 2.22 -6.85
CA TYR A 99 -8.87 2.37 -7.77
C TYR A 99 -7.73 1.41 -7.42
N CYS A 100 -7.34 1.33 -6.14
CA CYS A 100 -6.31 0.40 -5.64
C CYS A 100 -6.69 -1.09 -5.76
N ARG A 101 -7.96 -1.40 -6.03
CA ARG A 101 -8.50 -2.77 -6.11
C ARG A 101 -8.64 -3.29 -7.54
N ILE A 102 -8.38 -2.46 -8.55
CA ILE A 102 -8.40 -2.87 -9.96
C ILE A 102 -7.38 -3.99 -10.19
N ARG A 103 -7.81 -5.09 -10.82
CA ARG A 103 -6.98 -6.28 -11.12
C ARG A 103 -7.05 -6.74 -12.58
N LYS A 104 -8.18 -6.51 -13.25
CA LYS A 104 -8.54 -7.21 -14.50
C LYS A 104 -8.05 -6.52 -15.78
N VAL A 105 -7.37 -5.38 -15.66
CA VAL A 105 -6.94 -4.57 -16.80
C VAL A 105 -5.45 -4.22 -16.69
N GLY A 106 -4.84 -3.96 -17.84
CA GLY A 106 -3.42 -3.67 -18.01
C GLY A 106 -2.53 -4.83 -17.55
N LYS A 107 -1.47 -4.55 -16.78
CA LYS A 107 -0.46 -5.56 -16.37
C LYS A 107 -0.87 -6.40 -15.14
N GLY A 108 -2.18 -6.57 -14.91
CA GLY A 108 -2.70 -7.41 -13.83
C GLY A 108 -2.21 -6.96 -12.45
N ASP A 109 -1.51 -7.85 -11.74
CA ASP A 109 -1.07 -7.58 -10.37
C ASP A 109 0.04 -6.53 -10.26
N TYR A 110 0.93 -6.47 -11.25
CA TYR A 110 2.00 -5.47 -11.29
C TYR A 110 1.40 -4.06 -11.30
N GLU A 111 0.49 -3.78 -12.23
CA GLU A 111 -0.16 -2.47 -12.31
C GLU A 111 -1.08 -2.21 -11.11
N ARG A 112 -1.63 -3.24 -10.47
CA ARG A 112 -2.35 -3.07 -9.20
C ARG A 112 -1.42 -2.52 -8.11
N THR A 113 -0.23 -3.09 -7.96
CA THR A 113 0.74 -2.60 -6.98
C THR A 113 1.29 -1.22 -7.36
N GLU A 114 1.41 -0.91 -8.67
CA GLU A 114 1.75 0.42 -9.16
C GLU A 114 0.73 1.47 -8.71
N ARG A 115 -0.57 1.23 -8.93
CA ARG A 115 -1.65 2.13 -8.46
C ARG A 115 -1.62 2.34 -6.95
N GLN A 116 -1.34 1.29 -6.18
CA GLN A 116 -1.23 1.39 -4.73
C GLN A 116 -0.05 2.27 -4.31
N ARG A 117 1.11 2.13 -4.97
CA ARG A 117 2.28 3.01 -4.75
C ARG A 117 1.99 4.45 -5.16
N GLU A 118 1.32 4.66 -6.29
CA GLU A 118 0.88 5.98 -6.75
C GLU A 118 -0.02 6.66 -5.70
N VAL A 119 -1.03 5.94 -5.18
CA VAL A 119 -1.91 6.49 -4.16
C VAL A 119 -1.17 6.81 -2.86
N ILE A 120 -0.24 5.96 -2.42
CA ILE A 120 0.62 6.26 -1.26
C ILE A 120 1.45 7.52 -1.51
N LYS A 121 2.04 7.67 -2.70
CA LYS A 121 2.79 8.87 -3.08
C LYS A 121 1.90 10.12 -3.02
N LEU A 122 0.70 10.07 -3.59
CA LEU A 122 -0.25 11.19 -3.55
C LEU A 122 -0.69 11.54 -2.12
N ILE A 123 -0.88 10.55 -1.25
CA ILE A 123 -1.14 10.77 0.18
C ILE A 123 0.04 11.50 0.83
N ILE A 124 1.27 11.04 0.58
CA ILE A 124 2.49 11.69 1.10
C ILE A 124 2.55 13.15 0.61
N GLU A 125 2.30 13.42 -0.67
CA GLU A 125 2.29 14.78 -1.23
C GLU A 125 1.19 15.68 -0.62
N LYS A 126 0.04 15.12 -0.24
CA LYS A 126 -0.99 15.86 0.50
C LYS A 126 -0.55 16.13 1.95
N VAL A 127 0.06 15.16 2.61
CA VAL A 127 0.58 15.29 3.98
C VAL A 127 1.71 16.33 4.05
N LYS A 128 2.59 16.43 3.05
CA LYS A 128 3.64 17.48 2.96
C LYS A 128 3.07 18.89 3.03
N LYS A 129 1.87 19.10 2.53
CA LYS A 129 1.22 20.42 2.46
C LYS A 129 0.47 20.79 3.74
N LEU A 130 0.37 19.88 4.70
CA LEU A 130 -0.28 20.14 5.98
C LEU A 130 0.59 21.02 6.87
N ASN A 131 -0.06 21.94 7.57
CA ASN A 131 0.57 22.68 8.65
C ASN A 131 0.82 21.76 9.84
N PHE A 132 1.81 22.10 10.66
CA PHE A 132 2.16 21.31 11.85
C PHE A 132 0.97 21.06 12.78
N SER A 133 0.06 22.04 12.91
CA SER A 133 -1.17 21.95 13.72
C SER A 133 -2.23 20.99 13.19
N GLU A 134 -2.14 20.56 11.93
CA GLU A 134 -3.14 19.67 11.29
C GLU A 134 -2.82 18.19 11.52
N TYR A 135 -1.56 17.84 11.81
CA TYR A 135 -1.14 16.46 12.07
C TYR A 135 -1.91 15.78 13.21
N PRO A 136 -2.12 16.41 14.39
CA PRO A 136 -2.89 15.77 15.47
C PRO A 136 -4.30 15.38 15.06
N LYS A 137 -4.98 16.24 14.28
CA LYS A 137 -6.33 15.97 13.77
C LYS A 137 -6.34 14.80 12.79
N LEU A 138 -5.38 14.74 11.88
CA LEU A 138 -5.24 13.62 10.95
C LEU A 138 -5.00 12.31 11.70
N ILE A 139 -4.05 12.28 12.64
CA ILE A 139 -3.71 11.10 13.44
C ILE A 139 -4.94 10.61 14.22
N ALA A 140 -5.64 11.51 14.92
CA ALA A 140 -6.83 11.15 15.69
C ALA A 140 -7.93 10.52 14.81
N SER A 141 -8.09 10.97 13.57
CA SER A 141 -9.11 10.45 12.66
C SER A 141 -8.83 9.01 12.19
N ILE A 142 -7.55 8.63 12.10
CA ILE A 142 -7.12 7.34 11.55
C ILE A 142 -6.77 6.33 12.65
N TYR A 143 -6.39 6.80 13.84
CA TYR A 143 -5.95 5.97 14.97
C TYR A 143 -6.87 4.78 15.28
N PRO A 144 -8.22 4.91 15.29
CA PRO A 144 -9.11 3.78 15.55
C PRO A 144 -9.05 2.65 14.52
N ASN A 145 -8.48 2.90 13.33
CA ASN A 145 -8.39 1.93 12.23
C ASN A 145 -6.95 1.50 11.94
N VAL A 146 -6.02 1.88 12.81
CA VAL A 146 -4.60 1.59 12.67
C VAL A 146 -4.14 0.68 13.81
N LYS A 147 -3.42 -0.39 13.47
CA LYS A 147 -2.66 -1.21 14.42
C LYS A 147 -1.18 -0.99 14.14
N THR A 148 -0.42 -0.61 15.17
CA THR A 148 1.01 -0.28 15.03
C THR A 148 1.77 -0.60 16.32
N ASN A 149 3.09 -0.79 16.22
CA ASN A 149 4.03 -0.80 17.35
C ASN A 149 4.84 0.51 17.46
N ILE A 150 4.42 1.56 16.75
CA ILE A 150 4.94 2.92 16.88
C ILE A 150 4.20 3.56 18.06
N SER A 151 4.94 3.92 19.11
CA SER A 151 4.40 4.65 20.25
C SER A 151 4.01 6.08 19.87
N ASN A 152 3.14 6.72 20.65
CA ASN A 152 2.76 8.11 20.42
C ASN A 152 3.98 9.05 20.39
N LYS A 153 4.98 8.81 21.24
CA LYS A 153 6.24 9.59 21.27
C LYS A 153 7.04 9.40 19.99
N GLU A 154 7.17 8.17 19.50
CA GLU A 154 7.85 7.89 18.22
C GLU A 154 7.10 8.50 17.04
N CYS A 155 5.76 8.42 17.04
CA CYS A 155 4.94 9.04 16.00
C CYS A 155 5.14 10.55 15.94
N LEU A 156 5.13 11.25 17.10
CA LEU A 156 5.38 12.69 17.17
C LEU A 156 6.80 13.04 16.70
N ARG A 157 7.79 12.23 17.06
CA ARG A 157 9.18 12.41 16.60
C ARG A 157 9.28 12.25 15.09
N LEU A 158 8.66 11.21 14.50
CA LEU A 158 8.65 11.01 13.05
C LEU A 158 8.00 12.18 12.31
N ILE A 159 6.91 12.74 12.85
CA ILE A 159 6.25 13.93 12.27
C ILE A 159 7.18 15.14 12.33
N TYR A 160 7.83 15.36 13.46
CA TYR A 160 8.78 16.47 13.61
C TYR A 160 9.98 16.33 12.65
N ASP A 161 10.59 15.15 12.59
CA ASP A 161 11.71 14.86 11.69
C ASP A 161 11.29 15.03 10.23
N TYR A 162 10.09 14.55 9.87
CA TYR A 162 9.51 14.73 8.55
C TYR A 162 9.30 16.20 8.19
N TYR A 163 8.72 16.99 9.08
CA TYR A 163 8.50 18.43 8.89
C TYR A 163 9.81 19.20 8.74
N LYS A 164 10.86 18.82 9.47
CA LYS A 164 12.16 19.50 9.47
C LYS A 164 12.94 19.32 8.17
N ILE A 165 12.83 18.16 7.52
CA ILE A 165 13.64 17.83 6.34
C ILE A 165 13.15 18.60 5.09
N ASN A 166 11.92 19.13 5.08
CA ASN A 166 11.29 20.05 4.11
C ASN A 166 11.24 19.61 2.62
N ASP A 167 12.24 18.89 2.11
CA ASP A 167 12.35 18.46 0.72
C ASP A 167 12.67 16.96 0.62
N TRP A 168 11.66 16.13 0.86
CA TRP A 168 11.77 14.68 0.67
C TRP A 168 11.42 14.31 -0.77
N ASN A 169 12.33 13.62 -1.47
CA ASN A 169 11.94 12.87 -2.65
C ASN A 169 11.36 11.51 -2.24
N THR A 170 10.17 11.19 -2.74
CA THR A 170 9.53 9.89 -2.47
C THR A 170 9.87 8.93 -3.60
N GLU A 171 10.68 7.92 -3.29
CA GLU A 171 11.01 6.83 -4.21
C GLU A 171 10.25 5.55 -3.85
N SER A 172 10.09 4.64 -4.81
CA SER A 172 9.42 3.37 -4.56
C SER A 172 9.89 2.28 -5.51
N ILE A 173 9.99 1.06 -5.00
CA ILE A 173 10.23 -0.14 -5.80
C ILE A 173 9.10 -1.16 -5.60
N GLN A 174 9.00 -2.09 -6.53
CA GLN A 174 8.14 -3.26 -6.41
C GLN A 174 9.01 -4.51 -6.31
N ILE A 175 8.73 -5.36 -5.32
CA ILE A 175 9.40 -6.65 -5.15
C ILE A 175 8.36 -7.78 -5.20
N PRO A 176 8.58 -8.84 -6.01
CA PRO A 176 9.62 -8.93 -7.01
C PRO A 176 9.41 -7.92 -8.16
N THR A 177 10.51 -7.50 -8.78
CA THR A 177 10.50 -6.76 -10.05
C THR A 177 10.06 -7.69 -11.19
N GLU A 178 9.75 -7.13 -12.37
CA GLU A 178 9.42 -7.96 -13.55
C GLU A 178 10.58 -8.93 -13.92
N GLN A 179 11.82 -8.61 -13.56
CA GLN A 179 13.00 -9.43 -13.82
C GLN A 179 13.25 -10.48 -12.72
N SER A 180 12.98 -10.12 -11.46
CA SER A 180 13.19 -10.99 -10.28
C SER A 180 11.96 -11.80 -9.90
N GLY A 181 10.91 -11.82 -10.71
CA GLY A 181 9.66 -12.55 -10.43
C GLY A 181 9.08 -13.23 -11.66
N LYS A 182 8.76 -14.53 -11.55
CA LYS A 182 8.18 -15.31 -12.64
C LYS A 182 6.79 -15.82 -12.28
N PRO A 183 5.75 -15.56 -13.10
CA PRO A 183 4.43 -16.14 -12.88
C PRO A 183 4.49 -17.68 -12.93
N ARG A 184 3.95 -18.35 -11.92
CA ARG A 184 3.87 -19.82 -11.83
C ARG A 184 2.56 -20.25 -11.18
N ILE A 185 2.20 -21.52 -11.41
CA ILE A 185 1.17 -22.19 -10.62
C ILE A 185 1.87 -23.14 -9.65
N ILE A 186 1.70 -22.90 -8.35
CA ILE A 186 2.27 -23.73 -7.28
C ILE A 186 1.13 -24.11 -6.35
N ASN A 187 0.95 -25.41 -6.08
CA ASN A 187 -0.16 -25.93 -5.25
C ASN A 187 -1.53 -25.39 -5.72
N SER A 188 -1.78 -25.42 -7.03
CA SER A 188 -3.00 -24.90 -7.68
C SER A 188 -3.28 -23.40 -7.46
N MET A 189 -2.28 -22.63 -7.02
CA MET A 189 -2.38 -21.18 -6.86
C MET A 189 -1.52 -20.48 -7.91
N TRP A 190 -2.09 -19.49 -8.61
CA TRP A 190 -1.32 -18.55 -9.39
C TRP A 190 -0.53 -17.62 -8.46
N VAL A 191 0.79 -17.58 -8.65
CA VAL A 191 1.74 -16.80 -7.84
C VAL A 191 2.79 -16.16 -8.73
N ILE A 192 3.36 -15.05 -8.27
CA ILE A 192 4.64 -14.55 -8.79
C ILE A 192 5.71 -15.18 -7.91
N ASP A 193 6.47 -16.12 -8.47
CA ASP A 193 7.55 -16.83 -7.78
C ASP A 193 8.82 -15.98 -7.84
N PRO A 194 9.30 -15.45 -6.70
CA PRO A 194 10.44 -14.54 -6.68
C PRO A 194 11.77 -15.30 -6.72
N ASP A 195 12.72 -14.78 -7.48
CA ASP A 195 14.14 -15.04 -7.28
C ASP A 195 14.59 -14.27 -6.05
N ILE A 196 14.82 -14.99 -4.95
CA ILE A 196 15.06 -14.37 -3.64
C ILE A 196 16.40 -13.60 -3.63
N ASP A 197 17.44 -14.14 -4.25
CA ASP A 197 18.77 -13.52 -4.24
C ASP A 197 18.75 -12.22 -5.04
N GLU A 198 18.09 -12.22 -6.21
CA GLU A 198 17.93 -11.01 -7.02
C GLU A 198 17.02 -9.98 -6.34
N CYS A 199 15.98 -10.43 -5.63
CA CYS A 199 15.15 -9.53 -4.81
C CYS A 199 15.96 -8.87 -3.69
N ILE A 200 16.81 -9.63 -2.99
CA ILE A 200 17.69 -9.10 -1.93
C ILE A 200 18.64 -8.05 -2.51
N LYS A 201 19.24 -8.32 -3.67
CA LYS A 201 20.11 -7.37 -4.37
C LYS A 201 19.36 -6.08 -4.71
N CYS A 202 18.19 -6.18 -5.34
CA CYS A 202 17.36 -5.01 -5.68
C CYS A 202 16.96 -4.19 -4.45
N ILE A 203 16.62 -4.86 -3.34
CA ILE A 203 16.26 -4.18 -2.09
C ILE A 203 17.48 -3.45 -1.50
N LYS A 204 18.65 -4.10 -1.49
CA LYS A 204 19.86 -3.51 -0.93
C LYS A 204 20.33 -2.30 -1.74
N GLU A 205 20.36 -2.41 -3.06
CA GLU A 205 20.70 -1.29 -3.96
C GLU A 205 19.74 -0.10 -3.86
N PHE A 206 18.49 -0.34 -3.45
CA PHE A 206 17.50 0.72 -3.28
C PHE A 206 17.54 1.40 -1.90
N ILE A 207 17.88 0.66 -0.84
CA ILE A 207 17.81 1.15 0.54
C ILE A 207 19.15 1.67 1.07
N TYR A 208 20.26 1.04 0.68
CA TYR A 208 21.61 1.28 1.22
C TYR A 208 22.55 1.84 0.16
#